data_AF-A0A1E5WLE0-F1
#
_entry.id   AF-A0A1E5WLE0-F1
#
_cell.length_a   1.000
_cell.length_b   1.000
_cell.length_c   1.000
_cell.angle_alpha   90.00
_cell.angle_beta   90.00
_cell.angle_gamma   90.00
#
_symmetry.space_group_name_H-M   'P 1'
#
loop_
_entity.id
_entity.type
_entity.pdbx_description
1 polymer ?
#
loop_
_entity_poly.entity_id
_entity_poly.type
_entity_poly.pdbx_seq_one_letter_code
_entity_poly.pdbx_strand_id
1 'polypeptide(L)'
;LVRALRALGVISFASIAPFANPEVQAHYGELWRRYGREFEYVNFQFYAYDANTTVTQFLGYYDEQSCRYAGGGGKVLLGFGTDPAAGGLMPGKGFFRACHELRRQGRLHGVFVWAADNSAADGFRYERVTQRFLAGDAPGFT
;
A
#
# COMPACT_ATOMS: atom_id res chain seq x y z
N LEU A 1 23.00 2.44 4.26
CA LEU A 1 22.51 1.45 5.24
C LEU A 1 21.88 0.23 4.57
N VAL A 2 20.71 0.34 3.90
CA VAL A 2 19.99 -0.80 3.29
C VAL A 2 20.90 -1.70 2.43
N ARG A 3 21.66 -1.10 1.49
CA ARG A 3 22.64 -1.82 0.66
C ARG A 3 23.68 -2.60 1.49
N ALA A 4 24.17 -2.02 2.59
CA ALA A 4 25.15 -2.67 3.44
C ALA A 4 24.54 -3.85 4.22
N LEU A 5 23.33 -3.67 4.77
CA LEU A 5 22.59 -4.75 5.45
C LEU A 5 22.33 -5.93 4.49
N ARG A 6 21.98 -5.63 3.23
CA ARG A 6 21.77 -6.64 2.20
C ARG A 6 23.08 -7.35 1.82
N ALA A 7 24.16 -6.61 1.61
CA ALA A 7 25.47 -7.17 1.29
C ALA A 7 26.03 -8.06 2.41
N LEU A 8 25.70 -7.76 3.67
CA LEU A 8 26.04 -8.58 4.84
C LEU A 8 25.09 -9.78 5.05
N GLY A 9 24.05 -9.93 4.24
CA GLY A 9 23.06 -10.99 4.39
C GLY A 9 22.14 -10.84 5.62
N VAL A 10 22.10 -9.66 6.24
CA VAL A 10 21.27 -9.38 7.43
C VAL A 10 19.79 -9.23 7.05
N ILE A 11 19.52 -8.71 5.85
CA ILE A 11 18.15 -8.54 5.33
C ILE A 11 18.03 -9.20 3.95
N SER A 12 16.87 -9.76 3.67
CA SER A 12 16.52 -10.36 2.37
C SER A 12 15.64 -9.46 1.51
N PHE A 13 14.97 -8.47 2.10
CA PHE A 13 14.14 -7.49 1.41
C PHE A 13 14.13 -6.15 2.15
N ALA A 14 13.70 -5.09 1.46
CA ALA A 14 13.48 -3.78 2.04
C ALA A 14 12.27 -3.09 1.39
N SER A 15 11.60 -2.24 2.16
CA SER A 15 10.50 -1.40 1.68
C SER A 15 10.60 0.02 2.23
N ILE A 16 9.88 0.94 1.61
CA ILE A 16 9.64 2.30 2.11
C ILE A 16 8.15 2.53 2.33
N ALA A 17 7.76 3.43 3.23
CA ALA A 17 6.36 3.71 3.56
C ALA A 17 6.01 5.21 3.46
N PRO A 18 6.10 5.82 2.27
CA PRO A 18 5.75 7.23 2.05
C PRO A 18 4.23 7.48 2.12
N PHE A 19 3.85 8.76 2.22
CA PHE A 19 2.46 9.21 2.12
C PHE A 19 2.36 10.55 1.37
N ALA A 20 1.14 10.99 1.07
CA ALA A 20 0.84 12.15 0.22
C ALA A 20 1.03 13.51 0.90
N ASN A 21 2.13 13.67 1.63
CA ASN A 21 2.60 14.96 2.14
C ASN A 21 3.74 15.48 1.26
N PRO A 22 3.77 16.77 0.85
CA PRO A 22 4.79 17.30 -0.06
C PRO A 22 6.24 17.12 0.40
N GLU A 23 6.53 17.36 1.68
CA GLU A 23 7.87 17.23 2.24
C GLU A 23 8.31 15.77 2.31
N VAL A 24 7.42 14.89 2.78
CA VAL A 24 7.66 13.44 2.80
C VAL A 24 7.88 12.91 1.39
N GLN A 25 7.07 13.34 0.43
CA GLN A 25 7.24 12.96 -0.97
C GLN A 25 8.55 13.47 -1.57
N ALA A 26 9.03 14.65 -1.18
CA ALA A 26 10.33 15.16 -1.62
C ALA A 26 11.47 14.26 -1.11
N HIS A 27 11.46 13.90 0.18
CA HIS A 27 12.47 13.04 0.77
C HIS A 27 12.46 11.62 0.20
N TYR A 28 11.30 10.97 0.14
CA TYR A 28 11.19 9.63 -0.44
C TYR A 28 11.42 9.62 -1.94
N GLY A 29 11.07 10.70 -2.65
CA GLY A 29 11.38 10.87 -4.07
C GLY A 29 12.89 10.88 -4.32
N GLU A 30 13.65 11.62 -3.51
CA GLU A 30 15.11 11.65 -3.63
C GLU A 30 15.77 10.32 -3.21
N LEU A 31 15.26 9.69 -2.14
CA LEU A 31 15.68 8.35 -1.73
C LEU A 31 15.47 7.35 -2.87
N TRP A 32 14.29 7.37 -3.51
CA TRP A 32 13.95 6.47 -4.60
C TRP A 32 14.79 6.74 -5.84
N ARG A 33 14.97 8.00 -6.22
CA ARG A 33 15.79 8.38 -7.38
C ARG A 33 17.22 7.85 -7.26
N ARG A 34 17.81 7.87 -6.07
CA ARG A 34 19.19 7.40 -5.83
C ARG A 34 19.28 5.90 -5.56
N TYR A 35 18.30 5.34 -4.86
CA TYR A 35 18.41 4.01 -4.25
C TYR A 35 17.20 3.10 -4.49
N GLY A 36 16.29 3.44 -5.40
CA GLY A 36 15.03 2.70 -5.61
C GLY A 36 15.23 1.20 -5.88
N ARG A 37 16.33 0.82 -6.53
CA ARG A 37 16.69 -0.59 -6.79
C ARG A 37 17.00 -1.41 -5.53
N GLU A 38 17.20 -0.76 -4.39
CA GLU A 38 17.47 -1.43 -3.11
C GLU A 38 16.18 -1.86 -2.39
N PHE A 39 15.02 -1.41 -2.87
CA PHE A 39 13.71 -1.61 -2.26
C PHE A 39 12.77 -2.36 -3.20
N GLU A 40 12.18 -3.45 -2.73
CA GLU A 40 11.25 -4.25 -3.52
C GLU A 40 9.83 -3.67 -3.55
N TYR A 41 9.41 -3.02 -2.47
CA TYR A 41 8.04 -2.58 -2.26
C TYR A 41 7.96 -1.15 -1.76
N VAL A 42 6.89 -0.46 -2.17
CA VAL A 42 6.50 0.85 -1.64
C VAL A 42 5.16 0.68 -0.93
N ASN A 43 5.19 0.69 0.39
CA ASN A 43 4.03 0.57 1.27
C ASN A 43 3.36 1.95 1.40
N PHE A 44 2.82 2.46 0.29
CA PHE A 44 2.27 3.82 0.25
C PHE A 44 1.03 3.94 1.16
N GLN A 45 1.04 4.91 2.07
CA GLN A 45 0.00 5.07 3.07
C GLN A 45 -1.23 5.76 2.47
N PHE A 46 -2.03 5.03 1.68
CA PHE A 46 -3.26 5.59 1.08
C PHE A 46 -4.31 6.00 2.12
N TYR A 47 -4.21 5.50 3.35
CA TYR A 47 -5.03 5.95 4.49
C TYR A 47 -4.69 7.36 5.00
N ALA A 48 -3.67 8.02 4.43
CA ALA A 48 -3.38 9.43 4.68
C ALA A 48 -4.14 10.39 3.74
N TYR A 49 -4.84 9.88 2.72
CA TYR A 49 -5.78 10.69 1.92
C TYR A 49 -7.08 10.95 2.69
N ASP A 50 -7.96 11.80 2.17
CA ASP A 50 -9.23 12.15 2.82
C ASP A 50 -10.13 10.91 3.04
N ALA A 51 -10.85 10.85 4.16
CA ALA A 51 -11.77 9.75 4.51
C ALA A 51 -13.00 9.64 3.57
N ASN A 52 -13.24 10.65 2.73
CA ASN A 52 -14.26 10.67 1.68
C ASN A 52 -13.76 10.14 0.32
N THR A 53 -12.50 9.69 0.24
CA THR A 53 -11.88 9.19 -0.99
C THR A 53 -12.78 8.13 -1.66
N THR A 54 -13.14 8.39 -2.91
CA THR A 54 -13.93 7.47 -3.76
C THR A 54 -13.05 6.43 -4.44
N VAL A 55 -13.66 5.40 -5.01
CA VAL A 55 -12.94 4.38 -5.82
C VAL A 55 -12.17 5.04 -6.98
N THR A 56 -12.77 5.99 -7.68
CA THR A 56 -12.13 6.69 -8.80
C THR A 56 -10.94 7.54 -8.36
N GLN A 57 -11.08 8.30 -7.27
CA GLN A 57 -9.97 9.07 -6.71
C GLN A 57 -8.84 8.16 -6.24
N PHE A 58 -9.17 7.06 -5.56
CA PHE A 58 -8.18 6.09 -5.10
C PHE A 58 -7.36 5.49 -6.25
N LEU A 59 -8.02 5.12 -7.36
CA LEU A 59 -7.32 4.62 -8.56
C LEU A 59 -6.43 5.71 -9.18
N GLY A 60 -6.89 6.96 -9.23
CA GLY A 60 -6.08 8.09 -9.68
C GLY A 60 -4.84 8.32 -8.81
N TYR A 61 -4.99 8.25 -7.49
CA TYR A 61 -3.86 8.31 -6.56
C TYR A 61 -2.91 7.13 -6.76
N TYR A 62 -3.44 5.93 -6.98
CA TYR A 62 -2.61 4.76 -7.26
C TYR A 62 -1.76 4.95 -8.52
N ASP A 63 -2.35 5.49 -9.58
CA ASP A 63 -1.64 5.80 -10.83
C ASP A 63 -0.55 6.84 -10.60
N GLU A 64 -0.87 7.93 -9.89
CA GLU A 64 0.10 8.98 -9.55
C GLU A 64 1.32 8.42 -8.79
N GLN A 65 1.07 7.63 -7.73
CA GLN A 65 2.14 7.07 -6.93
C GLN A 65 2.91 5.98 -7.68
N SER A 66 2.24 5.16 -8.48
CA SER A 66 2.91 4.17 -9.35
C SER A 66 3.88 4.85 -10.31
N CYS A 67 3.48 5.97 -10.93
CA CYS A 67 4.34 6.77 -11.79
C CYS A 67 5.56 7.33 -11.03
N ARG A 68 5.36 7.85 -9.81
CA ARG A 68 6.44 8.40 -8.98
C ARG A 68 7.53 7.38 -8.66
N TYR A 69 7.17 6.10 -8.51
CA TYR A 69 8.07 5.02 -8.13
C TYR A 69 8.44 4.06 -9.29
N ALA A 70 8.03 4.36 -10.53
CA ALA A 70 8.22 3.46 -11.69
C ALA A 70 9.69 3.20 -12.05
N GLY A 71 10.56 4.22 -11.98
CA GLY A 71 11.94 4.15 -12.48
C GLY A 71 12.87 3.13 -11.80
N GLY A 72 12.48 2.62 -10.61
CA GLY A 72 13.20 1.58 -9.88
C GLY A 72 12.61 0.16 -10.03
N GLY A 73 11.51 0.01 -10.80
CA GLY A 73 10.71 -1.22 -10.79
C GLY A 73 9.85 -1.38 -9.53
N GLY A 74 9.50 -0.25 -8.89
CA GLY A 74 8.84 -0.23 -7.60
C GLY A 74 7.44 -0.82 -7.66
N LYS A 75 7.16 -1.75 -6.75
CA LYS A 75 5.84 -2.34 -6.57
C LYS A 75 5.09 -1.58 -5.48
N VAL A 76 4.20 -0.66 -5.89
CA VAL A 76 3.35 0.06 -4.94
C VAL A 76 2.29 -0.89 -4.38
N LEU A 77 2.28 -1.05 -3.06
CA LEU A 77 1.27 -1.81 -2.33
C LEU A 77 0.15 -0.88 -1.88
N LEU A 78 -1.09 -1.37 -1.92
CA LEU A 78 -2.23 -0.63 -1.39
C LEU A 78 -2.23 -0.71 0.14
N GLY A 79 -2.37 0.43 0.81
CA GLY A 79 -2.47 0.52 2.27
C GLY A 79 -3.85 0.97 2.71
N PHE A 80 -4.43 0.33 3.72
CA PHE A 80 -5.58 0.89 4.45
C PHE A 80 -5.32 0.86 5.95
N GLY A 81 -5.97 1.80 6.66
CA GLY A 81 -5.91 1.87 8.11
C GLY A 81 -7.12 1.18 8.76
N THR A 82 -6.94 0.68 9.97
CA THR A 82 -8.00 0.09 10.81
C THR A 82 -8.32 0.93 12.04
N ASP A 83 -7.59 2.03 12.24
CA ASP A 83 -7.89 3.06 13.24
C ASP A 83 -9.15 3.88 12.85
N PRO A 84 -9.98 4.34 13.79
CA PRO A 84 -11.15 5.18 13.49
C PRO A 84 -10.82 6.51 12.80
N ALA A 85 -9.62 7.08 12.99
CA ALA A 85 -9.17 8.30 12.33
C ALA A 85 -8.48 8.04 10.98
N ALA A 86 -8.40 6.78 10.53
CA ALA A 86 -7.84 6.46 9.22
C ALA A 86 -8.68 7.09 8.09
N GLY A 87 -7.99 7.77 7.18
CA GLY A 87 -8.58 8.30 5.97
C GLY A 87 -8.55 7.30 4.82
N GLY A 88 -8.61 7.83 3.60
CA GLY A 88 -8.57 7.05 2.36
C GLY A 88 -9.81 6.18 2.12
N LEU A 89 -9.65 5.21 1.21
CA LEU A 89 -10.72 4.32 0.81
C LEU A 89 -10.74 3.07 1.70
N MET A 90 -11.72 3.00 2.62
CA MET A 90 -11.84 1.89 3.56
C MET A 90 -12.35 0.58 2.92
N PRO A 91 -12.03 -0.60 3.49
CA PRO A 91 -12.60 -1.90 3.13
C PRO A 91 -14.12 -1.89 2.85
N GLY A 92 -14.89 -1.35 3.79
CA GLY A 92 -16.36 -1.27 3.68
C GLY A 92 -16.89 -0.20 2.71
N LYS A 93 -16.03 0.62 2.11
CA LYS A 93 -16.41 1.73 1.21
C LYS A 93 -16.03 1.51 -0.26
N GLY A 94 -15.46 0.35 -0.59
CA GLY A 94 -15.13 -0.01 -1.98
C GLY A 94 -13.65 -0.25 -2.25
N PHE A 95 -12.80 -0.34 -1.22
CA PHE A 95 -11.39 -0.69 -1.38
C PHE A 95 -11.18 -1.95 -2.23
N PHE A 96 -11.97 -3.01 -1.98
CA PHE A 96 -11.86 -4.25 -2.75
C PHE A 96 -12.34 -4.13 -4.20
N ARG A 97 -13.21 -3.16 -4.52
CA ARG A 97 -13.52 -2.83 -5.93
C ARG A 97 -12.31 -2.24 -6.63
N ALA A 98 -11.60 -1.32 -5.98
CA ALA A 98 -10.33 -0.78 -6.51
C ALA A 98 -9.27 -1.88 -6.65
N CYS A 99 -9.14 -2.76 -5.64
CA CYS A 99 -8.21 -3.90 -5.71
C CYS A 99 -8.56 -4.85 -6.86
N HIS A 100 -9.83 -5.13 -7.08
CA HIS A 100 -10.29 -6.00 -8.17
C HIS A 100 -9.96 -5.39 -9.54
N GLU A 101 -10.19 -4.09 -9.73
CA GLU A 101 -9.86 -3.40 -10.97
C GLU A 101 -8.34 -3.45 -11.25
N LEU A 102 -7.51 -3.16 -10.25
CA LEU A 102 -6.06 -3.25 -10.39
C LEU A 102 -5.57 -4.69 -10.62
N ARG A 103 -6.22 -5.70 -10.01
CA ARG A 103 -5.92 -7.11 -10.28
C ARG A 103 -6.22 -7.48 -11.72
N ARG A 104 -7.37 -7.06 -12.26
CA ARG A 104 -7.77 -7.31 -13.66
C ARG A 104 -6.76 -6.71 -14.64
N GLN A 105 -6.13 -5.60 -14.28
CA GLN A 105 -5.07 -4.94 -15.05
C GLN A 105 -3.68 -5.57 -14.84
N GLY A 106 -3.51 -6.56 -13.96
CA GLY A 106 -2.21 -7.14 -13.61
C GLY A 106 -1.32 -6.22 -12.76
N ARG A 107 -1.91 -5.19 -12.15
CA ARG A 107 -1.22 -4.12 -11.42
C ARG A 107 -1.34 -4.22 -9.90
N LEU A 108 -2.15 -5.14 -9.37
CA LEU A 108 -2.24 -5.34 -7.92
C LEU A 108 -1.01 -6.13 -7.42
N HIS A 109 -0.08 -5.44 -6.75
CA HIS A 109 1.14 -6.06 -6.22
C HIS A 109 1.01 -6.62 -4.80
N GLY A 110 -0.02 -6.19 -4.06
CA GLY A 110 -0.29 -6.62 -2.69
C GLY A 110 -0.99 -5.52 -1.88
N VAL A 111 -1.27 -5.85 -0.61
CA VAL A 111 -1.94 -4.96 0.35
C VAL A 111 -1.19 -5.02 1.69
N PHE A 112 -1.09 -3.90 2.39
CA PHE A 112 -0.67 -3.85 3.79
C PHE A 112 -1.71 -3.12 4.64
N VAL A 113 -1.70 -3.36 5.95
CA VAL A 113 -2.72 -2.86 6.88
C VAL A 113 -2.08 -2.13 8.06
N TRP A 114 -2.62 -0.96 8.42
CA TRP A 114 -2.18 -0.17 9.57
C TRP A 114 -3.31 -0.03 10.61
N ALA A 115 -3.32 -0.78 11.70
CA ALA A 115 -2.35 -1.78 12.11
C ALA A 115 -3.05 -2.87 12.94
N ALA A 116 -2.34 -3.97 13.19
CA ALA A 116 -2.86 -5.12 13.92
C ALA A 116 -3.40 -4.76 15.31
N ASP A 117 -2.77 -3.79 15.99
CA ASP A 117 -3.19 -3.28 17.30
C ASP A 117 -4.63 -2.79 17.30
N ASN A 118 -5.03 -2.02 16.28
CA ASN A 118 -6.40 -1.51 16.13
C ASN A 118 -7.36 -2.62 15.67
N SER A 119 -6.86 -3.53 14.83
CA SER A 119 -7.65 -4.65 14.29
C SER A 119 -7.99 -5.72 15.32
N ALA A 120 -7.25 -5.77 16.43
CA ALA A 120 -7.43 -6.78 17.48
C ALA A 120 -8.86 -6.76 18.06
N ALA A 121 -9.45 -5.57 18.21
CA ALA A 121 -10.80 -5.40 18.76
C ALA A 121 -11.90 -5.98 17.86
N ASP A 122 -11.66 -6.07 16.55
CA ASP A 122 -12.59 -6.63 15.55
C ASP A 122 -12.12 -8.02 15.04
N GLY A 123 -11.26 -8.69 15.82
CA GLY A 123 -10.80 -10.05 15.53
C GLY A 123 -10.09 -10.21 14.17
N PHE A 124 -9.37 -9.17 13.73
CA PHE A 124 -8.64 -9.14 12.45
C PHE A 124 -9.53 -9.37 11.22
N ARG A 125 -10.79 -8.89 11.27
CA ARG A 125 -11.77 -9.08 10.19
C ARG A 125 -11.22 -8.66 8.83
N TYR A 126 -10.64 -7.47 8.71
CA TYR A 126 -10.18 -6.94 7.43
C TYR A 126 -8.91 -7.60 6.92
N GLU A 127 -8.02 -8.05 7.79
CA GLU A 127 -6.84 -8.84 7.44
C GLU A 127 -7.25 -10.18 6.84
N ARG A 128 -8.18 -10.90 7.50
CA ARG A 128 -8.69 -12.19 7.01
C ARG A 128 -9.36 -12.07 5.64
N VAL A 129 -10.16 -11.02 5.43
CA VAL A 129 -10.81 -10.78 4.14
C VAL A 129 -9.76 -10.41 3.07
N THR A 130 -8.80 -9.56 3.41
CA THR A 130 -7.70 -9.17 2.52
C THR A 130 -6.89 -10.38 2.07
N GLN A 131 -6.50 -11.26 3.00
CA GLN A 131 -5.71 -12.45 2.69
C GLN A 131 -6.46 -13.42 1.78
N ARG A 132 -7.75 -13.69 2.06
CA ARG A 132 -8.59 -14.52 1.17
C ARG A 132 -8.71 -13.93 -0.21
N PHE A 133 -9.01 -12.63 -0.29
CA PHE A 133 -9.07 -11.92 -1.57
C PHE A 133 -7.75 -12.06 -2.34
N LEU A 134 -6.60 -11.87 -1.70
CA LEU A 134 -5.27 -11.99 -2.31
C LEU A 134 -4.93 -13.42 -2.75
N ALA A 135 -5.42 -14.43 -2.03
CA ALA A 135 -5.24 -15.85 -2.39
C ALA A 135 -6.10 -16.30 -3.59
N GLY A 136 -7.00 -15.44 -4.09
CA GLY A 136 -7.86 -15.73 -5.24
C GLY A 136 -9.31 -16.04 -4.89
N ASP A 137 -9.67 -16.05 -3.60
CA ASP A 137 -11.06 -16.20 -3.19
C ASP A 137 -11.88 -14.96 -3.53
N ALA A 138 -13.17 -15.13 -3.82
CA ALA A 138 -14.10 -14.01 -3.89
C ALA A 138 -14.13 -13.29 -2.53
N PRO A 139 -14.08 -11.94 -2.49
CA PRO A 139 -14.14 -11.21 -1.24
C PRO A 139 -15.53 -11.43 -0.63
N GLY A 140 -15.60 -12.18 0.48
CA GLY A 140 -16.83 -12.61 1.15
C GLY A 140 -17.57 -11.49 1.87
N PHE A 141 -17.99 -10.46 1.13
CA PHE A 141 -18.97 -9.48 1.58
C PHE A 141 -20.34 -9.89 1.04
N THR A 142 -21.03 -10.75 1.78
CA THR A 142 -22.50 -10.79 1.78
C THR A 142 -23.02 -9.78 2.79
#